data_AF-A0A5C5FZU9-F1
#
_entry.id   AF-A0A5C5FZU9-F1
#
_cell.length_a   1.000
_cell.length_b   1.000
_cell.length_c   1.000
_cell.angle_alpha   90.00
_cell.angle_beta   90.00
_cell.angle_gamma   90.00
#
_symmetry.space_group_name_H-M   'P 1'
#
loop_
_entity.id
_entity.type
_entity.pdbx_description
1 polymer ?
#
loop_
_entity_poly.entity_id
_entity_poly.type
_entity_poly.pdbx_seq_one_letter_code
_entity_poly.pdbx_strand_id
1 'polypeptide(L)'
;MSTAGKVARVANPTYEPMAYSQSGYRSFRAFYPYYLGEHSNAICRRLHLVGTTLSLGIFTRALLASLPLLALSKDRRLDVLRFGTDGWKSIGRLVLGGFLQGYVWAWVGHFFFERNKPATFKHPFYSFRGDLRLWWEVMSLQRRP
;
A
#
# COMPACT_ATOMS: atom_id res chain seq x y z
N MET A 1 -16.12 -3.87 -24.16
CA MET A 1 -15.41 -5.08 -23.65
C MET A 1 -15.97 -5.42 -22.28
N SER A 2 -16.51 -6.63 -22.10
CA SER A 2 -17.11 -7.09 -20.83
C SER A 2 -16.08 -7.14 -19.70
N THR A 3 -16.47 -6.73 -18.49
CA THR A 3 -15.69 -6.84 -17.24
C THR A 3 -15.17 -8.27 -17.01
N ALA A 4 -15.87 -9.29 -17.51
CA ALA A 4 -15.46 -10.69 -17.42
C ALA A 4 -14.13 -10.99 -18.13
N GLY A 5 -13.81 -10.28 -19.24
CA GLY A 5 -12.58 -10.50 -20.00
C GLY A 5 -11.30 -9.93 -19.35
N LYS A 6 -11.43 -9.03 -18.37
CA LYS A 6 -10.29 -8.50 -17.60
C LYS A 6 -9.95 -9.37 -16.38
N VAL A 7 -10.96 -9.95 -15.73
CA VAL A 7 -10.80 -10.77 -14.51
C VAL A 7 -10.01 -12.06 -14.77
N ALA A 8 -10.07 -12.63 -15.98
CA ALA A 8 -9.33 -13.84 -16.34
C ALA A 8 -7.79 -13.64 -16.52
N ARG A 9 -7.26 -12.41 -16.41
CA ARG A 9 -5.83 -12.12 -16.63
C ARG A 9 -5.02 -11.75 -15.39
N VAL A 10 -5.64 -11.70 -14.21
CA VAL A 10 -4.94 -11.32 -12.98
C VAL A 10 -4.42 -12.56 -12.25
N ALA A 11 -3.26 -12.44 -11.60
CA ALA A 11 -2.67 -13.53 -10.82
C ALA A 11 -3.59 -13.94 -9.66
N ASN A 12 -3.81 -15.23 -9.39
CA ASN A 12 -4.69 -15.69 -8.29
C ASN A 12 -6.04 -14.90 -8.21
N PRO A 13 -6.94 -15.07 -9.20
CA PRO A 13 -8.15 -14.27 -9.31
C PRO A 13 -9.17 -14.51 -8.18
N THR A 14 -9.11 -15.67 -7.53
CA THR A 14 -10.03 -16.06 -6.45
C THR A 14 -9.42 -15.91 -5.05
N TYR A 15 -8.16 -15.46 -4.95
CA TYR A 15 -7.43 -15.37 -3.69
C TYR A 15 -7.32 -16.72 -2.97
N GLU A 16 -7.14 -17.81 -3.72
CA GLU A 16 -6.91 -19.12 -3.09
C GLU A 16 -5.65 -19.06 -2.22
N PRO A 17 -5.71 -19.57 -0.98
CA PRO A 17 -4.53 -19.75 -0.16
C PRO A 17 -3.48 -20.60 -0.87
N MET A 18 -2.23 -20.16 -0.83
CA MET A 18 -1.10 -20.90 -1.41
C MET A 18 -0.05 -21.16 -0.34
N ALA A 19 0.55 -22.35 -0.36
CA ALA A 19 1.66 -22.65 0.54
C ALA A 19 2.89 -21.78 0.21
N TYR A 20 3.66 -21.41 1.23
CA TYR A 20 4.92 -20.70 1.04
C TYR A 20 5.95 -21.59 0.34
N SER A 21 6.59 -21.08 -0.72
CA SER A 21 7.67 -21.79 -1.41
C SER A 21 8.86 -22.03 -0.48
N GLN A 22 9.28 -23.28 -0.33
CA GLN A 22 10.43 -23.67 0.52
C GLN A 22 11.74 -23.01 0.07
N SER A 23 11.90 -22.78 -1.24
CA SER A 23 13.07 -22.08 -1.81
C SER A 23 12.94 -20.55 -1.80
N GLY A 24 11.85 -20.01 -1.24
CA GLY A 24 11.50 -18.60 -1.28
C GLY A 24 11.04 -18.13 -2.67
N TYR A 25 11.01 -16.82 -2.87
CA TYR A 25 10.59 -16.18 -4.12
C TYR A 25 11.72 -15.32 -4.69
N ARG A 26 12.17 -15.64 -5.91
CA ARG A 26 13.22 -14.89 -6.63
C ARG A 26 12.68 -13.75 -7.48
N SER A 27 11.36 -13.69 -7.66
CA SER A 27 10.71 -12.64 -8.44
C SER A 27 9.35 -12.32 -7.88
N PHE A 28 8.93 -11.07 -8.07
CA PHE A 28 7.59 -10.64 -7.68
C PHE A 28 6.48 -11.36 -8.45
N ARG A 29 6.71 -11.73 -9.73
CA ARG A 29 5.72 -12.49 -10.51
C ARG A 29 5.41 -13.84 -9.86
N ALA A 30 6.42 -14.49 -9.27
CA ALA A 30 6.24 -15.73 -8.53
C ALA A 30 5.65 -15.50 -7.12
N PHE A 31 6.00 -14.39 -6.47
CA PHE A 31 5.52 -14.04 -5.13
C PHE A 31 4.05 -13.58 -5.10
N TYR A 32 3.62 -12.78 -6.09
CA TYR A 32 2.35 -12.07 -6.05
C TYR A 32 1.10 -12.98 -5.96
N PRO A 33 1.02 -14.14 -6.66
CA PRO A 33 -0.07 -15.10 -6.45
C PRO A 33 -0.19 -15.59 -5.01
N TYR A 34 0.95 -15.89 -4.37
CA TYR A 34 1.01 -16.31 -2.96
C TYR A 34 0.57 -15.18 -2.03
N TYR A 35 1.09 -13.97 -2.26
CA TYR A 35 0.71 -12.80 -1.48
C TYR A 35 -0.81 -12.57 -1.54
N LEU A 36 -1.44 -12.72 -2.70
CA LEU A 36 -2.91 -12.61 -2.81
C LEU A 36 -3.63 -13.70 -2.02
N GLY A 37 -3.09 -14.92 -1.97
CA GLY A 37 -3.61 -16.01 -1.16
C GLY A 37 -3.46 -15.78 0.35
N GLU A 38 -2.54 -14.90 0.79
CA GLU A 38 -2.49 -14.43 2.18
C GLU A 38 -3.56 -13.39 2.51
N HIS A 39 -4.41 -13.02 1.54
CA HIS A 39 -5.50 -12.07 1.71
C HIS A 39 -6.81 -12.65 1.17
N SER A 40 -7.10 -13.91 1.49
CA SER A 40 -8.34 -14.58 1.10
C SER A 40 -9.57 -13.89 1.69
N ASN A 41 -9.44 -13.29 2.88
CA ASN A 41 -10.52 -12.54 3.51
C ASN A 41 -10.71 -11.13 2.89
N ALA A 42 -11.94 -10.81 2.48
CA ALA A 42 -12.28 -9.51 1.89
C ALA A 42 -12.10 -8.32 2.86
N ILE A 43 -12.31 -8.53 4.16
CA ILE A 43 -12.07 -7.47 5.16
C ILE A 43 -10.57 -7.18 5.25
N CYS A 44 -9.72 -8.23 5.25
CA CYS A 44 -8.26 -8.07 5.22
C CYS A 44 -7.84 -7.20 4.02
N ARG A 45 -8.28 -7.55 2.81
CA ARG A 45 -7.99 -6.77 1.60
C ARG A 45 -8.46 -5.32 1.69
N ARG A 46 -9.69 -5.08 2.17
CA ARG A 46 -10.22 -3.72 2.35
C ARG A 46 -9.39 -2.90 3.33
N LEU A 47 -8.92 -3.50 4.43
CA LEU A 47 -8.05 -2.82 5.39
C LEU A 47 -6.71 -2.43 4.74
N HIS A 48 -6.12 -3.31 3.92
CA HIS A 48 -4.94 -2.96 3.13
C HIS A 48 -5.21 -1.81 2.15
N LEU A 49 -6.37 -1.80 1.49
CA LEU A 49 -6.75 -0.72 0.58
C LEU A 49 -6.91 0.62 1.31
N VAL A 50 -7.56 0.61 2.48
CA VAL A 50 -7.70 1.80 3.34
C VAL A 50 -6.33 2.30 3.78
N GLY A 51 -5.50 1.41 4.34
CA GLY A 51 -4.15 1.75 4.80
C GLY A 51 -3.27 2.32 3.68
N THR A 52 -3.30 1.70 2.49
CA THR A 52 -2.54 2.16 1.33
C THR A 52 -3.03 3.52 0.84
N THR A 53 -4.35 3.73 0.75
CA THR A 53 -4.93 5.00 0.30
C THR A 53 -4.55 6.16 1.23
N LEU A 54 -4.67 5.95 2.54
CA LEU A 54 -4.29 6.97 3.53
C LEU A 54 -2.78 7.26 3.47
N SER A 55 -1.94 6.24 3.31
CA SER A 55 -0.49 6.40 3.20
C SER A 55 -0.10 7.18 1.95
N LEU A 56 -0.69 6.88 0.80
CA LEU A 56 -0.50 7.65 -0.44
C LEU A 56 -0.96 9.11 -0.29
N GLY A 57 -2.07 9.35 0.41
CA GLY A 57 -2.54 10.69 0.74
C GLY A 57 -1.52 11.47 1.59
N ILE A 58 -0.97 10.84 2.63
CA ILE A 58 0.06 11.46 3.49
C ILE A 58 1.35 11.73 2.72
N PHE A 59 1.82 10.80 1.88
CA PHE A 59 3.01 11.04 1.05
C PHE A 59 2.78 12.14 0.02
N THR A 60 1.59 12.21 -0.58
CA THR A 60 1.20 13.32 -1.46
C THR A 60 1.23 14.64 -0.69
N ARG A 61 0.66 14.67 0.53
CA ARG A 61 0.70 15.86 1.39
C ARG A 61 2.12 16.28 1.76
N ALA A 62 3.00 15.31 2.08
CA ALA A 62 4.40 15.55 2.40
C ALA A 62 5.16 16.12 1.20
N LEU A 63 4.92 15.61 -0.02
CA LEU A 63 5.49 16.15 -1.25
C LEU A 63 5.01 17.58 -1.52
N LEU A 64 3.71 17.85 -1.41
CA LEU A 64 3.18 19.21 -1.57
C LEU A 64 3.73 20.16 -0.52
N ALA A 65 3.94 19.69 0.72
CA ALA A 65 4.53 20.47 1.81
C ALA A 65 6.03 20.75 1.64
N SER A 66 6.75 19.96 0.83
CA SER A 66 8.17 20.20 0.57
C SER A 66 8.40 21.27 -0.51
N LEU A 67 7.41 21.51 -1.40
CA LEU A 67 7.52 22.53 -2.45
C LEU A 67 7.89 23.94 -1.93
N PRO A 68 7.25 24.49 -0.88
CA PRO A 68 7.59 25.82 -0.34
C PRO A 68 8.88 25.83 0.50
N LEU A 69 9.48 24.66 0.77
CA LEU A 69 10.78 24.53 1.46
C LEU A 69 11.94 24.42 0.45
N LEU A 70 11.67 23.84 -0.72
CA LEU A 70 12.61 23.75 -1.84
C LEU A 70 12.63 25.04 -2.68
N ALA A 71 11.48 25.72 -2.77
CA ALA A 71 11.43 27.07 -3.29
C ALA A 71 12.15 28.00 -2.30
N LEU A 72 13.34 28.48 -2.67
CA LEU A 72 14.08 29.55 -1.96
C LEU A 72 13.30 30.89 -1.90
N SER A 73 12.02 30.92 -2.32
CA SER A 73 11.24 32.14 -2.42
C SER A 73 10.50 32.42 -1.10
N LYS A 74 10.52 33.69 -0.72
CA LYS A 74 9.81 34.25 0.44
C LYS A 74 8.30 34.45 0.16
N ASP A 75 7.78 33.84 -0.91
CA ASP A 75 6.42 34.10 -1.39
C ASP A 75 5.37 33.46 -0.49
N ARG A 76 4.60 34.32 0.19
CA ARG A 76 3.47 33.92 1.05
C ARG A 76 2.36 33.16 0.33
N ARG A 77 2.34 33.14 -1.01
CA ARG A 77 1.31 32.43 -1.80
C ARG A 77 1.35 30.92 -1.63
N LEU A 78 2.52 30.35 -1.30
CA LEU A 78 2.68 28.92 -1.09
C LEU A 78 2.58 28.51 0.39
N ASP A 79 2.35 29.45 1.31
CA ASP A 79 2.22 29.16 2.74
C ASP A 79 1.03 28.25 3.05
N VAL A 80 -0.03 28.28 2.23
CA VAL A 80 -1.19 27.36 2.36
C VAL A 80 -0.78 25.89 2.19
N LEU A 81 0.32 25.62 1.48
CA LEU A 81 0.86 24.28 1.31
C LEU A 81 1.81 23.88 2.44
N ARG A 82 2.29 24.81 3.28
CA ARG A 82 3.16 24.48 4.42
C ARG A 82 2.37 23.67 5.46
N PHE A 83 3.08 22.81 6.19
CA PHE A 83 2.50 22.00 7.25
C PHE A 83 3.28 22.21 8.55
N GLY A 84 2.63 22.86 9.51
CA GLY A 84 3.27 23.31 10.75
C GLY A 84 4.39 24.34 10.52
N THR A 85 5.02 24.76 11.61
CA THR A 85 6.12 25.74 11.61
C THR A 85 7.51 25.09 11.51
N ASP A 86 7.60 23.77 11.69
CA ASP A 86 8.88 23.07 11.90
C ASP A 86 9.58 22.62 10.60
N GLY A 87 9.13 23.10 9.43
CA GLY A 87 9.76 22.84 8.13
C GLY A 87 9.99 21.35 7.83
N TRP A 88 11.25 20.97 7.57
CA TRP A 88 11.64 19.59 7.25
C TRP A 88 11.32 18.56 8.35
N LYS A 89 11.23 18.97 9.63
CA LYS A 89 10.83 18.06 10.72
C LYS A 89 9.36 17.63 10.55
N SER A 90 8.49 18.55 10.13
CA SER A 90 7.10 18.24 9.80
C SER A 90 7.00 17.24 8.64
N ILE A 91 7.83 17.40 7.61
CA ILE A 91 7.91 16.44 6.49
C ILE A 91 8.33 15.06 6.98
N GLY A 92 9.37 14.98 7.82
CA GLY A 92 9.83 13.73 8.41
C GLY A 92 8.72 13.03 9.22
N ARG A 93 7.97 13.79 10.04
CA ARG A 93 6.82 13.27 10.80
C ARG A 93 5.72 12.73 9.89
N LEU A 94 5.41 13.43 8.78
CA LEU A 94 4.42 12.96 7.80
C LEU A 94 4.87 11.67 7.12
N VAL A 95 6.12 11.60 6.66
CA VAL A 95 6.65 10.39 6.02
C VAL A 95 6.64 9.20 6.98
N LEU A 96 7.11 9.39 8.21
CA LEU A 96 7.08 8.35 9.23
C LEU A 96 5.64 7.92 9.55
N GLY A 97 4.74 8.90 9.75
CA GLY A 97 3.32 8.65 10.00
C GLY A 97 2.66 7.86 8.88
N GLY A 98 2.97 8.19 7.61
CA GLY A 98 2.50 7.48 6.43
C GLY A 98 2.87 6.00 6.45
N PHE A 99 4.13 5.67 6.73
CA PHE A 99 4.56 4.28 6.84
C PHE A 99 3.91 3.55 8.02
N LEU A 100 3.93 4.13 9.22
CA LEU A 100 3.42 3.48 10.43
C LEU A 100 1.93 3.16 10.31
N GLN A 101 1.14 4.14 9.87
CA GLN A 101 -0.30 3.98 9.64
C GLN A 101 -0.61 2.85 8.66
N GLY A 102 0.08 2.80 7.53
CA GLY A 102 -0.15 1.78 6.50
C GLY A 102 0.01 0.37 7.08
N TYR A 103 1.07 0.15 7.86
CA TYR A 103 1.30 -1.13 8.53
C TYR A 103 0.26 -1.47 9.58
N VAL A 104 -0.22 -0.50 10.36
CA VAL A 104 -1.27 -0.76 11.37
C VAL A 104 -2.52 -1.34 10.72
N TRP A 105 -3.03 -0.71 9.66
CA TRP A 105 -4.22 -1.20 8.97
C TRP A 105 -4.03 -2.58 8.35
N ALA A 106 -2.88 -2.81 7.71
CA ALA A 106 -2.54 -4.11 7.13
C ALA A 106 -2.47 -5.23 8.20
N TRP A 107 -1.79 -4.97 9.31
CA TRP A 107 -1.63 -5.94 10.39
C TRP A 107 -2.93 -6.26 11.10
N VAL A 108 -3.85 -5.30 11.23
CA VAL A 108 -5.21 -5.59 11.74
C VAL A 108 -5.91 -6.61 10.84
N GLY A 109 -5.78 -6.48 9.52
CA GLY A 109 -6.28 -7.47 8.55
C GLY A 109 -5.69 -8.86 8.79
N HIS A 110 -4.36 -8.94 8.80
CA HIS A 110 -3.64 -10.20 8.94
C HIS A 110 -3.87 -10.91 10.27
N PHE A 111 -3.84 -10.19 11.40
CA PHE A 111 -3.90 -10.84 12.71
C PHE A 111 -5.31 -11.17 13.17
N PHE A 112 -6.31 -10.33 12.88
CA PHE A 112 -7.66 -10.52 13.40
C PHE A 112 -8.57 -11.28 12.43
N PHE A 113 -8.41 -11.05 11.11
CA PHE A 113 -9.31 -11.62 10.11
C PHE A 113 -8.70 -12.82 9.39
N GLU A 114 -7.47 -12.68 8.90
CA GLU A 114 -6.79 -13.76 8.20
C GLU A 114 -6.12 -14.76 9.16
N ARG A 115 -5.76 -14.29 10.36
CA ARG A 115 -5.04 -15.04 11.40
C ARG A 115 -3.74 -15.67 10.90
N ASN A 116 -3.03 -14.97 10.02
CA ASN A 116 -1.73 -15.38 9.51
C ASN A 116 -0.63 -14.39 9.89
N LYS A 117 0.63 -14.77 9.64
CA LYS A 117 1.78 -13.88 9.79
C LYS A 117 2.03 -13.20 8.45
N PRO A 118 1.99 -11.86 8.37
CA PRO A 118 2.21 -11.14 7.11
C PRO A 118 3.49 -11.55 6.38
N ALA A 119 3.44 -11.75 5.07
CA ALA A 119 4.62 -11.97 4.24
C ALA A 119 5.69 -10.87 4.38
N THR A 120 5.33 -9.66 4.82
CA THR A 120 6.28 -8.54 5.04
C THR A 120 7.45 -8.95 5.92
N PHE A 121 7.25 -9.85 6.89
CA PHE A 121 8.34 -10.33 7.75
C PHE A 121 9.38 -11.18 7.02
N LYS A 122 9.03 -11.75 5.86
CA LYS A 122 9.94 -12.54 5.01
C LYS A 122 10.41 -11.76 3.78
N HIS A 123 9.51 -11.01 3.16
CA HIS A 123 9.73 -10.31 1.89
C HIS A 123 9.21 -8.86 1.97
N PRO A 124 9.82 -7.97 2.77
CA PRO A 124 9.28 -6.64 3.07
C PRO A 124 9.03 -5.81 1.81
N PHE A 125 9.99 -5.80 0.88
CA PHE A 125 9.87 -5.05 -0.37
C PHE A 125 8.81 -5.62 -1.32
N TYR A 126 8.66 -6.95 -1.38
CA TYR A 126 7.64 -7.55 -2.24
C TYR A 126 6.24 -7.40 -1.65
N SER A 127 6.08 -7.47 -0.33
CA SER A 127 4.80 -7.20 0.32
C SER A 127 4.36 -5.76 0.13
N PHE A 128 5.25 -4.78 0.34
CA PHE A 128 4.95 -3.37 0.06
C PHE A 128 4.53 -3.16 -1.41
N ARG A 129 5.26 -3.78 -2.34
CA ARG A 129 4.92 -3.71 -3.76
C ARG A 129 3.64 -4.47 -4.09
N GLY A 130 3.31 -5.50 -3.32
CA GLY A 130 2.07 -6.25 -3.35
C GLY A 130 0.89 -5.38 -2.94
N ASP A 131 1.01 -4.60 -1.86
CA ASP A 131 -0.03 -3.66 -1.40
C ASP A 131 -0.35 -2.63 -2.49
N LEU A 132 0.69 -2.02 -3.09
CA LEU A 132 0.53 -1.06 -4.19
C LEU A 132 -0.11 -1.71 -5.43
N ARG A 133 0.29 -2.95 -5.75
CA ARG A 133 -0.24 -3.67 -6.91
C ARG A 133 -1.69 -4.07 -6.70
N LEU A 134 -2.05 -4.57 -5.52
CA LEU A 134 -3.42 -4.90 -5.12
C LEU A 134 -4.29 -3.64 -5.15
N TRP A 135 -3.81 -2.54 -4.57
CA TRP A 135 -4.49 -1.24 -4.60
C TRP A 135 -4.75 -0.78 -6.03
N TRP A 136 -3.74 -0.81 -6.90
CA TRP A 136 -3.89 -0.44 -8.29
C TRP A 136 -4.90 -1.33 -9.04
N GLU A 137 -4.83 -2.66 -8.87
CA GLU A 137 -5.74 -3.60 -9.52
C GLU A 137 -7.20 -3.38 -9.10
N VAL A 138 -7.45 -3.01 -7.84
CA VAL A 138 -8.79 -2.67 -7.36
C VAL A 138 -9.24 -1.32 -7.88
N MET A 139 -8.43 -0.27 -7.77
CA MET A 139 -8.78 1.09 -8.22
C MET A 139 -8.99 1.17 -9.74
N SER A 140 -8.28 0.34 -10.51
CA SER A 140 -8.45 0.22 -11.97
C SER A 140 -9.51 -0.80 -12.38
N LEU A 141 -10.30 -1.31 -11.43
CA LEU A 141 -11.42 -2.24 -11.65
C LEU A 141 -11.01 -3.56 -12.33
N GLN A 142 -9.75 -3.97 -12.20
CA GLN A 142 -9.25 -5.26 -12.69
C GLN A 142 -9.58 -6.40 -11.72
N ARG A 143 -9.76 -6.07 -10.44
CA ARG A 143 -9.95 -7.02 -9.34
C ARG A 143 -10.99 -6.48 -8.36
N ARG A 144 -11.74 -7.38 -7.72
CA ARG A 144 -12.66 -7.02 -6.63
C ARG A 144 -11.91 -6.99 -5.30
N PRO A 145 -12.21 -6.05 -4.40
CA PRO A 145 -11.58 -5.99 -3.10
C PRO A 145 -12.00 -7.14 -2.18
#